data_AF-A0A2K6S8Q6-F1
#
_entry.id   AF-A0A2K6S8Q6-F1
#
_cell.length_a   1.000
_cell.length_b   1.000
_cell.length_c   1.000
_cell.angle_alpha   90.00
_cell.angle_beta   90.00
_cell.angle_gamma   90.00
#
_symmetry.space_group_name_H-M   'P 1'
#
loop_
_entity.id
_entity.type
_entity.pdbx_description
1 polymer ?
#
loop_
_entity_poly.entity_id
_entity_poly.type
_entity_poly.pdbx_seq_one_letter_code
_entity_poly.pdbx_strand_id
1 'polypeptide(L)'
;MGRVIRGQRKGAGSVFRAHVKHRKGAARLRAVDFAERHGDIKGIVPVEHPFGGGNHQHIGKPSTIRRDAPAGRKVGLIAARRTGRLRGTKTVQEKEN
;
A
#
# COMPACT_ATOMS: atom_id res chain seq x y z
N MET A 1 -26.83 -39.53 -9.18
CA MET A 1 -25.92 -38.69 -9.99
C MET A 1 -26.59 -37.34 -10.24
N GLY A 2 -26.37 -36.38 -9.35
CA GLY A 2 -27.07 -35.08 -9.40
C GLY A 2 -26.35 -34.10 -10.33
N ARG A 3 -27.10 -33.44 -11.22
CA ARG A 3 -26.58 -32.36 -12.07
C ARG A 3 -26.29 -31.14 -11.19
N VAL A 4 -25.01 -30.87 -10.94
CA VAL A 4 -24.54 -29.68 -10.21
C VAL A 4 -24.94 -28.43 -10.98
N ILE A 5 -25.85 -27.62 -10.43
CA ILE A 5 -26.21 -26.31 -10.98
C ILE A 5 -25.04 -25.36 -10.72
N ARG A 6 -24.19 -25.14 -11.73
CA ARG A 6 -23.16 -24.09 -11.64
C ARG A 6 -23.87 -22.75 -11.62
N GLY A 7 -23.64 -21.95 -10.58
CA GLY A 7 -24.13 -20.57 -10.53
C GLY A 7 -23.68 -19.82 -11.79
N GLN A 8 -24.62 -19.49 -12.67
CA GLN A 8 -24.35 -18.70 -13.85
C GLN A 8 -23.84 -17.33 -13.39
N ARG A 9 -22.60 -16.98 -13.76
CA ARG A 9 -22.07 -15.62 -13.57
C ARG A 9 -23.07 -14.66 -14.23
N LYS A 10 -23.66 -13.75 -13.44
CA LYS A 10 -24.40 -12.60 -13.97
C LYS A 10 -23.39 -11.69 -14.69
N GLY A 11 -23.21 -11.93 -15.98
CA GLY A 11 -22.51 -11.05 -16.92
C GLY A 11 -23.47 -10.56 -18.00
N ALA A 12 -23.02 -9.63 -18.84
CA ALA A 12 -23.80 -9.15 -19.99
C ALA A 12 -24.25 -10.34 -20.85
N GLY A 13 -25.58 -10.56 -20.93
CA GLY A 13 -26.18 -11.73 -21.58
C GLY A 13 -26.76 -12.80 -20.65
N SER A 14 -26.89 -12.56 -19.33
CA SER A 14 -27.57 -13.51 -18.43
C SER A 14 -29.04 -13.70 -18.80
N VAL A 15 -29.47 -14.94 -19.04
CA VAL A 15 -30.84 -15.31 -19.45
C VAL A 15 -31.90 -14.88 -18.42
N PHE A 16 -31.52 -14.77 -17.14
CA PHE A 16 -32.37 -14.23 -16.08
C PHE A 16 -32.01 -12.79 -15.73
N ARG A 17 -32.62 -11.82 -16.42
CA ARG A 17 -32.55 -10.39 -16.07
C ARG A 17 -33.54 -10.10 -14.93
N ALA A 18 -33.02 -9.76 -13.75
CA ALA A 18 -33.90 -9.30 -12.67
C ALA A 18 -34.51 -7.94 -13.05
N HIS A 19 -35.84 -7.85 -13.09
CA HIS A 19 -36.55 -6.59 -13.32
C HIS A 19 -36.55 -5.77 -12.02
N VAL A 20 -35.56 -4.88 -11.87
CA VAL A 20 -35.51 -3.96 -10.73
C VAL A 20 -36.47 -2.80 -11.02
N LYS A 21 -37.57 -2.69 -10.27
CA LYS A 21 -38.63 -1.66 -10.50
C LYS A 21 -38.24 -0.26 -10.00
N HIS A 22 -37.15 -0.12 -9.26
CA HIS A 22 -36.69 1.16 -8.73
C HIS A 22 -35.23 1.38 -9.07
N ARG A 23 -34.93 2.51 -9.73
CA ARG A 23 -33.56 2.97 -9.99
C ARG A 23 -32.97 3.48 -8.67
N LYS A 24 -32.47 2.56 -7.84
CA LYS A 24 -31.57 2.95 -6.75
C LYS A 24 -30.28 3.43 -7.42
N GLY A 25 -29.96 4.72 -7.26
CA GLY A 25 -28.68 5.26 -7.72
C GLY A 25 -27.54 4.39 -7.20
N ALA A 26 -26.45 4.29 -7.96
CA ALA A 26 -25.28 3.52 -7.52
C ALA A 26 -24.90 3.93 -6.10
N ALA A 27 -24.67 2.97 -5.19
CA ALA A 27 -24.11 3.26 -3.88
C ALA A 27 -22.72 3.87 -4.10
N ARG A 28 -22.63 5.20 -3.99
CA ARG A 28 -21.37 5.91 -4.13
C ARG A 28 -20.66 5.81 -2.78
N LEU A 29 -19.47 5.23 -2.78
CA LEU A 29 -18.59 5.30 -1.62
C LEU A 29 -18.25 6.77 -1.35
N ARG A 30 -18.12 7.12 -0.06
CA ARG A 30 -17.62 8.44 0.34
C ARG A 30 -16.25 8.67 -0.29
N ALA A 31 -15.87 9.94 -0.45
CA ALA A 31 -14.49 10.27 -0.81
C ALA A 31 -13.55 9.67 0.24
N VAL A 32 -12.72 8.74 -0.20
CA VAL A 32 -11.75 8.02 0.64
C VAL A 32 -10.70 9.01 1.12
N ASP A 33 -10.36 8.99 2.41
CA ASP A 33 -9.34 9.90 2.95
C ASP A 33 -7.92 9.50 2.49
N PHE A 34 -6.91 10.28 2.86
CA PHE A 34 -5.52 10.04 2.39
C PHE A 34 -4.96 8.70 2.91
N ALA A 35 -5.25 8.37 4.18
CA ALA A 35 -4.77 7.17 4.84
C ALA A 35 -5.41 5.92 4.24
N GLU A 36 -6.71 5.98 3.98
CA GLU A 36 -7.44 4.90 3.31
C GLU A 36 -7.02 4.71 1.84
N ARG A 37 -6.55 5.77 1.16
CA ARG A 37 -6.05 5.68 -0.22
C ARG A 37 -4.65 5.10 -0.36
N HIS A 38 -3.73 5.46 0.55
CA HIS A 38 -2.31 5.11 0.41
C HIS A 38 -1.85 4.03 1.38
N GLY A 39 -2.60 3.80 2.46
CA GLY A 39 -2.27 2.84 3.51
C GLY A 39 -1.16 3.31 4.47
N ASP A 40 -0.65 4.53 4.30
CA ASP A 40 0.38 5.13 5.12
C ASP A 40 0.05 6.59 5.49
N ILE A 41 0.48 6.98 6.69
CA ILE A 41 0.38 8.36 7.18
C ILE A 41 1.81 8.86 7.43
N LYS A 42 2.16 9.99 6.83
CA LYS A 42 3.47 10.63 6.99
C LYS A 42 3.37 11.79 7.97
N GLY A 43 4.38 11.97 8.82
CA GLY A 43 4.48 13.12 9.72
C GLY A 43 3.51 13.09 10.90
N ILE A 44 3.40 11.93 11.56
CA ILE A 44 2.57 11.73 12.75
C ILE A 44 3.18 12.45 13.97
N VAL A 45 2.48 12.53 15.10
CA VAL A 45 3.03 13.06 16.36
C VAL A 45 4.22 12.21 16.89
N PRO A 46 5.15 12.79 17.70
CA PRO A 46 6.33 12.08 18.19
C PRO A 46 6.06 10.76 18.93
N VAL A 47 4.88 10.65 19.54
CA VAL A 47 4.45 9.49 20.31
C VAL A 47 4.21 8.27 19.42
N GLU A 48 3.72 8.50 18.20
CA GLU A 48 3.28 7.41 17.31
C GLU A 48 4.35 6.98 16.31
N HIS A 49 5.26 7.87 15.92
CA HIS A 49 6.29 7.53 14.93
C HIS A 49 7.65 8.12 15.30
N PRO A 50 8.77 7.37 15.16
CA PRO A 50 10.12 7.89 15.44
C PRO A 50 10.56 9.08 14.56
N PHE A 51 9.85 9.37 13.48
CA PHE A 51 10.09 10.52 12.58
C PHE A 51 8.99 11.57 12.69
N GLY A 52 8.13 11.43 13.71
CA GLY A 52 7.04 12.32 13.99
C GLY A 52 7.45 13.51 14.83
N GLY A 53 6.77 14.64 14.62
CA GLY A 53 6.92 15.85 15.42
C GLY A 53 7.76 16.97 14.83
N GLY A 54 7.95 18.00 15.66
CA GLY A 54 8.59 19.26 15.28
C GLY A 54 7.60 20.31 14.77
N ASN A 55 8.03 21.58 14.80
CA ASN A 55 7.26 22.70 14.24
C ASN A 55 7.28 22.71 12.70
N HIS A 56 8.30 22.10 12.11
CA HIS A 56 8.41 21.87 10.67
C HIS A 56 8.44 20.37 10.41
N GLN A 57 7.73 19.89 9.39
CA GLN A 57 7.74 18.47 9.05
C GLN A 57 9.08 18.09 8.43
N HIS A 58 9.94 17.47 9.23
CA HIS A 58 11.23 16.93 8.77
C HIS A 58 11.65 15.77 9.69
N ILE A 59 12.55 14.92 9.20
CA ILE A 59 12.95 13.70 9.93
C ILE A 59 13.87 14.02 11.13
N GLY A 60 14.68 15.08 11.03
CA GLY A 60 15.59 15.54 12.10
C GLY A 60 16.78 14.62 12.41
N LYS A 61 16.79 13.39 11.89
CA LYS A 61 17.84 12.39 12.07
C LYS A 61 17.98 11.49 10.83
N PRO A 62 19.07 10.72 10.70
CA PRO A 62 19.24 9.81 9.57
C PRO A 62 18.08 8.82 9.47
N SER A 63 17.57 8.62 8.26
CA SER A 63 16.52 7.63 7.98
C SER A 63 17.06 6.22 7.78
N THR A 64 18.39 6.03 7.77
CA THR A 64 19.07 4.73 7.63
C THR A 64 19.21 4.05 8.99
N ILE A 65 18.66 2.83 9.12
CA ILE A 65 18.62 2.09 10.39
C ILE A 65 19.27 0.71 10.24
N ARG A 66 19.94 0.24 11.31
CA ARG A 66 20.56 -1.10 11.37
C ARG A 66 19.49 -2.21 11.34
N ARG A 67 19.85 -3.38 10.80
CA ARG A 67 18.94 -4.56 10.74
C ARG A 67 18.49 -5.01 12.13
N ASP A 68 19.38 -4.91 13.10
CA ASP A 68 19.20 -5.41 14.47
C ASP A 68 18.58 -4.34 15.40
N ALA A 69 18.11 -3.21 14.85
CA ALA A 69 17.39 -2.22 15.61
C ALA A 69 16.09 -2.81 16.21
N PRO A 70 15.68 -2.37 17.41
CA PRO A 70 14.45 -2.83 18.05
C PRO A 70 13.22 -2.45 17.21
N ALA A 71 12.10 -3.18 17.39
CA ALA A 71 10.90 -3.02 16.55
C ALA A 71 10.40 -1.57 16.45
N GLY A 72 10.37 -0.83 17.58
CA GLY A 72 9.93 0.57 17.60
C GLY A 72 10.90 1.56 16.93
N ARG A 73 12.14 1.17 16.63
CA ARG A 73 13.14 2.02 15.96
C ARG A 73 13.40 1.61 14.51
N LYS A 74 12.89 0.44 14.09
CA LYS A 74 13.07 -0.14 12.77
C LYS A 74 12.13 0.48 11.74
N VAL A 75 12.29 1.78 11.51
CA VAL A 75 11.51 2.58 10.56
C VAL A 75 12.43 3.28 9.54
N GLY A 76 11.92 3.59 8.35
CA GLY A 76 12.71 4.23 7.28
C GLY A 76 13.48 3.23 6.41
N LEU A 77 14.73 3.57 6.05
CA LEU A 77 15.59 2.76 5.19
C LEU A 77 16.34 1.71 6.02
N ILE A 78 15.78 0.49 6.11
CA ILE A 78 16.33 -0.59 6.93
C ILE A 78 17.49 -1.29 6.22
N ALA A 79 18.63 -1.35 6.88
CA ALA A 79 19.85 -1.99 6.41
C ALA A 79 20.31 -1.51 5.01
N ALA A 80 19.95 -0.28 4.65
CA ALA A 80 20.29 0.30 3.36
C ALA A 80 21.82 0.49 3.26
N ARG A 81 22.42 -0.13 2.24
CA ARG A 81 23.86 0.02 1.93
C ARG A 81 24.15 1.29 1.13
N ARG A 82 23.16 1.75 0.36
CA ARG A 82 23.20 2.97 -0.47
C ARG A 82 21.85 3.65 -0.41
N THR A 83 21.86 4.98 -0.43
CA THR A 83 20.66 5.82 -0.50
C THR A 83 20.68 6.66 -1.78
N GLY A 84 19.55 7.28 -2.11
CA GLY A 84 19.39 8.11 -3.30
C GLY A 84 19.09 7.33 -4.59
N ARG A 85 18.89 8.08 -5.68
CA ARG A 85 18.53 7.51 -6.99
C ARG A 85 19.75 6.80 -7.60
N LEU A 86 19.56 5.56 -8.04
CA LEU A 86 20.57 4.87 -8.85
C LEU A 86 20.73 5.61 -10.18
N ARG A 87 21.95 6.03 -10.48
CA ARG A 87 22.35 6.60 -11.78
C ARG A 87 23.50 5.74 -12.32
N GLY A 88 23.44 5.40 -13.61
CA GLY A 88 24.30 4.43 -14.29
C GLY A 88 23.57 3.12 -14.64
N THR A 89 23.90 2.53 -15.79
CA THR A 89 23.44 1.18 -16.18
C THR A 89 24.17 0.14 -15.32
N LYS A 90 23.44 -0.82 -14.75
CA LYS A 90 24.07 -1.98 -14.12
C LYS A 90 24.70 -2.81 -15.24
N THR A 91 26.04 -2.83 -15.35
CA THR A 91 26.71 -3.98 -15.95
C THR A 91 26.48 -5.16 -15.01
N VAL A 92 25.87 -6.23 -15.51
CA VAL A 92 25.70 -7.47 -14.75
C VAL A 92 27.12 -8.00 -14.52
N GLN A 93 27.61 -7.92 -13.29
CA GLN A 93 28.83 -8.62 -12.92
C GLN A 93 28.47 -10.10 -12.78
N GLU A 94 28.87 -10.91 -13.75
CA GLU A 94 28.87 -12.36 -13.61
C GLU A 94 29.79 -12.70 -12.44
N LYS A 95 29.22 -13.26 -11.38
CA LYS A 95 30.00 -13.82 -10.29
C LYS A 95 30.42 -15.21 -10.74
N GLU A 96 31.68 -15.37 -11.09
CA GLU A 96 32.28 -16.70 -11.18
C GLU A 96 32.24 -17.35 -9.79
N ASN A 97 31.89 -18.64 -9.79
CA ASN A 97 31.69 -19.49 -8.61
C ASN A 97 32.97 -19.65 -7.78
#